data_AF-X6HKT6-F1
#
_entry.id   AF-X6HKT6-F1
#
_cell.length_a   1.000
_cell.length_b   1.000
_cell.length_c   1.000
_cell.angle_alpha   90.00
_cell.angle_beta   90.00
_cell.angle_gamma   90.00
#
_symmetry.space_group_name_H-M   'P 1'
#
loop_
_entity.id
_entity.type
_entity.pdbx_description
1 polymer ?
#
loop_
_entity_poly.entity_id
_entity_poly.type
_entity_poly.pdbx_seq_one_letter_code
_entity_poly.pdbx_strand_id
1 'polypeptide(L)' 'MSAAAKDVMDLLHAAVAKELTDRVKSGEASAADISNAIKFLKDNGIEAVMGKGGALDSLARQFPTFNDDDHEGAVN' A
#
# COMPACT_ATOMS: atom_id res chain seq x y z
N MET A 1 25.07 -18.99 15.47
CA MET A 1 24.35 -17.97 16.27
C MET A 1 23.57 -17.01 15.36
N SER A 2 22.75 -17.50 14.41
CA SER A 2 22.09 -16.64 13.41
C SER A 2 20.60 -16.98 13.22
N ALA A 3 20.22 -18.27 13.24
CA ALA A 3 18.82 -18.67 13.16
C ALA A 3 17.99 -18.27 14.41
N ALA A 4 18.52 -18.48 15.62
CA ALA A 4 17.85 -18.12 16.87
C ALA A 4 17.52 -16.62 16.99
N ALA A 5 18.33 -15.75 16.37
CA ALA A 5 18.06 -14.31 16.34
C ALA A 5 16.88 -13.96 15.42
N LYS A 6 16.72 -14.70 14.30
CA LYS A 6 15.60 -14.55 13.39
C LYS A 6 14.29 -15.00 14.05
N ASP A 7 14.29 -16.14 14.74
CA ASP A 7 13.09 -16.65 15.42
C ASP A 7 12.59 -15.67 16.49
N VAL A 8 13.51 -15.06 17.25
CA VAL A 8 13.17 -14.03 18.24
C VAL A 8 12.60 -12.78 17.57
N MET A 9 13.13 -12.39 16.41
CA MET A 9 12.63 -11.22 15.69
C MET A 9 11.25 -11.48 15.08
N ASP A 10 11.00 -12.67 14.54
CA ASP A 10 9.70 -13.09 14.01
C ASP A 10 8.64 -13.12 15.12
N LEU A 11 9.00 -13.63 16.31
CA LEU A 11 8.14 -13.61 17.48
C LEU A 11 7.81 -12.19 17.94
N LEU A 12 8.81 -11.30 17.95
CA LEU A 12 8.61 -9.90 18.31
C LEU A 12 7.69 -9.20 17.30
N HIS A 13 7.88 -9.44 16.00
CA HIS A 13 7.02 -8.91 14.94
C HIS A 13 5.57 -9.38 15.09
N ALA A 14 5.36 -10.67 15.33
CA ALA A 14 4.02 -11.23 15.53
C ALA A 14 3.32 -10.62 16.76
N ALA A 15 4.04 -10.46 17.87
CA ALA A 15 3.50 -9.87 19.09
C ALA A 15 3.11 -8.40 18.88
N VAL A 16 3.98 -7.60 18.25
CA VAL A 16 3.72 -6.17 17.98
C VAL A 16 2.56 -5.99 17.00
N ALA A 17 2.50 -6.79 15.94
CA ALA A 17 1.40 -6.75 14.98
C ALA A 17 0.06 -7.07 15.64
N LYS A 18 0.02 -8.08 16.52
CA LYS A 18 -1.19 -8.48 17.24
C LYS A 18 -1.66 -7.38 18.20
N GLU A 19 -0.76 -6.83 19.01
CA GLU A 19 -1.09 -5.78 19.98
C GLU A 19 -1.65 -4.52 19.29
N LEU A 20 -1.00 -4.06 18.22
CA LEU A 20 -1.49 -2.92 17.44
C LEU A 20 -2.85 -3.21 16.80
N THR A 21 -3.06 -4.42 16.29
CA THR A 21 -4.36 -4.84 15.72
C THR A 21 -5.46 -4.84 16.78
N ASP A 22 -5.19 -5.38 17.97
CA ASP A 22 -6.17 -5.48 19.05
C ASP A 22 -6.57 -4.09 19.55
N ARG A 23 -5.61 -3.17 19.71
CA ARG A 23 -5.87 -1.76 20.07
C ARG A 23 -6.70 -1.01 19.02
N VAL A 24 -6.40 -1.23 17.74
CA VAL A 24 -7.16 -0.59 16.64
C VAL A 24 -8.59 -1.12 16.62
N LYS A 25 -8.79 -2.43 16.84
CA LYS A 25 -10.12 -3.03 16.91
C LYS A 25 -10.92 -2.63 18.15
N SER A 26 -10.27 -2.44 19.30
CA SER A 26 -10.95 -2.00 20.52
C SER A 26 -11.42 -0.55 20.45
N GLY A 27 -10.89 0.24 19.49
CA GLY A 27 -11.18 1.67 19.39
C GLY A 27 -10.46 2.52 20.43
N GLU A 28 -9.57 1.91 21.23
CA GLU A 28 -8.75 2.59 22.24
C GLU A 28 -7.38 3.01 21.70
N ALA A 29 -7.09 2.67 20.44
CA ALA A 29 -5.87 3.10 19.76
C ALA A 29 -5.79 4.63 19.71
N SER A 30 -4.72 5.17 20.27
CA SER A 30 -4.39 6.58 20.12
C SER A 30 -3.94 6.89 18.69
N ALA A 31 -3.93 8.18 18.31
CA ALA A 31 -3.36 8.61 17.03
C ALA A 31 -1.90 8.18 16.86
N ALA A 32 -1.15 8.04 17.96
CA ALA A 32 0.22 7.55 17.95
C ALA A 32 0.27 6.04 17.62
N ASP A 33 -0.61 5.23 18.19
CA ASP A 33 -0.72 3.79 17.90
C ASP A 33 -1.07 3.54 16.44
N ILE A 34 -2.05 4.30 15.91
CA ILE A 34 -2.43 4.27 14.49
C ILE A 34 -1.23 4.63 13.59
N SER A 35 -0.52 5.71 13.95
CA SER A 35 0.67 6.15 13.19
C SER A 35 1.79 5.11 13.20
N ASN A 36 1.98 4.43 14.33
CA ASN A 36 2.98 3.37 14.46
C ASN A 36 2.56 2.10 13.71
N ALA A 37 1.27 1.75 13.69
CA ALA A 37 0.75 0.65 12.88
C ALA A 37 0.95 0.91 11.38
N ILE A 38 0.69 2.13 10.90
CA ILE A 38 0.91 2.51 9.50
C ILE A 38 2.40 2.38 9.13
N LYS A 39 3.30 2.87 9.99
CA LYS A 39 4.75 2.72 9.78
C LYS A 39 5.17 1.26 9.81
N PHE A 40 4.67 0.47 10.75
CA PHE A 40 4.94 -0.96 10.84
C PHE A 40 4.51 -1.69 9.56
N LEU A 41 3.34 -1.39 9.00
CA LEU A 41 2.89 -1.96 7.72
C LEU A 41 3.80 -1.54 6.55
N LYS A 42 4.16 -0.26 6.50
CA LYS A 42 5.04 0.30 5.46
C LYS A 42 6.45 -0.30 5.47
N ASP A 43 7.07 -0.32 6.65
CA ASP A 43 8.45 -0.78 6.84
C ASP A 43 8.57 -2.30 6.59
N ASN A 44 7.48 -3.05 6.77
CA ASN A 44 7.40 -4.48 6.45
C ASN A 44 6.92 -4.77 5.01
N GLY A 45 6.79 -3.75 4.16
CA GLY A 45 6.40 -3.92 2.75
C GLY A 45 4.94 -4.35 2.54
N ILE A 46 4.10 -4.27 3.58
CA ILE A 46 2.65 -4.38 3.49
C ILE A 46 2.08 -2.99 3.19
N GLU A 47 2.68 -2.28 2.23
CA GLU A 47 1.95 -1.21 1.57
C GLU A 47 0.84 -1.92 0.79
N ALA A 48 -0.41 -1.57 1.06
CA ALA A 48 -1.49 -1.93 0.16
C ALA A 48 -1.10 -1.35 -1.21
N VAL A 49 -0.52 -2.19 -2.07
CA VAL A 49 -0.24 -1.85 -3.44
C VAL A 49 -1.62 -1.51 -3.99
N MET A 50 -1.90 -0.23 -4.18
CA MET A 50 -3.02 0.20 -4.99
C MET A 50 -2.69 -0.39 -6.35
N GLY A 51 -3.24 -1.57 -6.64
CA GLY A 51 -2.82 -2.40 -7.76
C GLY A 51 -2.94 -1.60 -9.04
N LYS A 52 -1.81 -1.09 -9.55
CA LYS A 52 -1.71 -0.73 -10.96
C LYS A 52 -2.03 -2.01 -11.73
N GLY A 53 -3.26 -2.09 -12.26
CA GLY A 53 -3.82 -3.30 -12.85
C GLY A 53 -5.24 -3.67 -12.38
N GLY A 54 -5.89 -2.84 -11.56
CA GLY A 54 -7.33 -2.99 -11.29
C GLY A 54 -8.19 -2.78 -12.56
N ALA A 55 -9.46 -3.18 -12.52
CA ALA A 55 -10.41 -3.03 -13.63
C ALA A 55 -10.49 -1.61 -14.20
N LEU A 56 -10.20 -0.59 -13.38
CA LEU A 56 -10.12 0.81 -13.79
C LEU A 56 -8.90 1.10 -14.70
N ASP A 57 -7.76 0.44 -14.51
CA ASP A 57 -6.58 0.55 -15.39
C ASP A 57 -6.84 -0.14 -16.73
N SER A 58 -7.50 -1.31 -16.70
CA SER A 58 -7.96 -2.00 -17.91
C SER A 58 -9.01 -1.21 -18.68
N LEU A 59 -9.89 -0.51 -17.97
CA LEU A 59 -10.88 0.38 -18.58
C LEU A 59 -10.21 1.63 -19.17
N ALA A 60 -9.28 2.25 -18.46
CA ALA A 60 -8.54 3.41 -18.95
C ALA A 60 -7.76 3.12 -20.23
N ARG A 61 -7.18 1.92 -20.36
CA ARG A 61 -6.47 1.49 -21.60
C ARG A 61 -7.38 1.18 -22.79
N GLN A 62 -8.69 1.03 -22.59
CA GLN A 62 -9.65 0.84 -23.68
C GLN A 62 -10.08 2.16 -24.31
N PHE A 63 -9.79 3.30 -23.66
CA PHE A 63 -10.07 4.59 -24.25
C PHE A 63 -8.93 5.00 -25.18
N PRO A 64 -9.24 5.51 -26.39
CA PRO A 64 -8.25 6.09 -27.27
C PRO A 64 -7.60 7.30 -26.58
N THR A 65 -6.28 7.41 -26.70
CA THR A 65 -5.56 8.62 -26.33
C THR A 65 -5.83 9.66 -27.42
N PHE A 66 -6.54 10.71 -27.08
CA PHE A 66 -6.67 11.87 -27.95
C PHE A 66 -5.36 12.65 -27.86
N ASN A 67 -4.52 12.55 -28.89
CA ASN A 67 -3.44 13.52 -29.08
C ASN A 67 -4.06 14.74 -29.74
N ASP A 68 -3.90 15.91 -29.13
CA ASP A 68 -4.38 17.19 -29.68
C ASP A 68 -3.55 17.67 -30.89
N ASP A 69 -2.82 16.77 -31.57
CA ASP A 69 -1.95 17.07 -32.71
C ASP A 69 -2.63 16.90 -34.09
N ASP A 70 -3.96 16.76 -34.14
CA ASP A 70 -4.73 16.72 -35.40
C ASP A 70 -5.09 18.13 -35.95
N HIS A 71 -4.29 19.14 -35.63
CA HIS A 71 -4.42 20.49 -36.20
C HIS A 71 -3.20 20.91 -37.01
N GLU A 72 -2.82 20.13 -38.03
CA GLU A 72 -2.11 20.68 -39.19
C GLU A 72 -2.69 20.20 -40.53
N GLY A 73 -3.41 21.12 -41.18
CA GLY A 73 -3.27 21.40 -42.60
C GLY A 73 -4.30 20.78 -43.56
N ALA A 74 -5.15 21.62 -44.18
CA ALA A 74 -5.04 21.99 -45.60
C ALA A 74 -6.35 22.53 -46.23
N VAL A 75 -6.19 23.63 -46.98
CA VAL A 75 -6.92 24.07 -48.20
C VAL A 75 -8.40 24.53 -48.11
N ASN A 76 -8.61 25.86 -48.12
CA ASN A 76 -8.80 26.66 -49.34
C ASN A 76 -8.56 28.15 -49.05
#